data_AF-A0A8T7BQT5-F1
#
_entry.id   AF-A0A8T7BQT5-F1
#
_cell.length_a   1.000
_cell.length_b   1.000
_cell.length_c   1.000
_cell.angle_alpha   90.00
_cell.angle_beta   90.00
_cell.angle_gamma   90.00
#
_symmetry.space_group_name_H-M   'P 1'
#
loop_
_entity.id
_entity.type
_entity.pdbx_description
1 polymer ?
#
loop_
_entity_poly.entity_id
_entity_poly.type
_entity_poly.pdbx_seq_one_letter_code
_entity_poly.pdbx_strand_id
1 'polypeptide(L)'
;ALGLRPGHLSRLVFVETLLMSSLGLGIGILIGFAITAYLSVHGFYYPGMEEMAAKFNLPDRMYPSVTLLSLMLGPVILLIGSMLAAIYPAARLNRLLPVEAMRAV
;
A
#
# COMPACT_ATOMS: atom_id res chain seq x y z
N ALA A 1 27.27 -16.55 18.10
CA ALA A 1 26.66 -15.21 18.08
C ALA A 1 27.44 -14.35 17.07
N LEU A 2 26.79 -13.84 16.02
CA LEU A 2 27.45 -13.15 14.88
C LEU A 2 28.06 -11.76 15.21
N GLY A 3 28.24 -11.39 16.47
CA GLY A 3 28.90 -10.13 16.88
C GLY A 3 28.14 -8.83 16.53
N LEU A 4 26.94 -8.93 15.95
CA LEU A 4 26.16 -7.76 15.55
C LEU A 4 25.54 -7.07 16.77
N ARG A 5 25.79 -5.77 16.90
CA ARG A 5 25.14 -4.91 17.91
C ARG A 5 23.62 -4.90 17.68
N PRO A 6 22.78 -4.98 18.73
CA PRO A 6 21.32 -5.05 18.61
C PRO A 6 20.70 -3.90 17.80
N GLY A 7 21.31 -2.70 17.82
CA GLY A 7 20.89 -1.57 17.00
C GLY A 7 21.07 -1.74 15.48
N HIS A 8 21.99 -2.61 15.03
CA HIS A 8 22.15 -2.90 13.60
C HIS A 8 21.03 -3.81 13.09
N LEU A 9 20.53 -4.71 13.94
CA LEU A 9 19.47 -5.66 13.58
C LEU A 9 18.12 -4.94 13.40
N SER A 10 17.80 -3.99 14.29
CA SER A 10 16.58 -3.18 14.16
C SER A 10 16.63 -2.25 12.94
N ARG A 11 17.79 -1.65 12.64
CA ARG A 11 17.98 -0.84 11.43
C ARG A 11 17.84 -1.66 10.14
N LEU A 12 18.35 -2.90 10.13
CA LEU A 12 18.23 -3.80 8.98
C LEU A 12 16.76 -4.08 8.66
N VAL A 13 15.98 -4.50 9.66
CA VAL A 13 14.55 -4.82 9.51
C VAL A 13 13.74 -3.61 9.06
N PHE A 14 14.09 -2.42 9.57
CA PHE A 14 13.44 -1.18 9.14
C PHE A 14 13.72 -0.86 7.66
N VAL A 15 14.99 -0.99 7.23
CA VAL A 15 15.39 -0.77 5.82
C VAL A 15 14.74 -1.80 4.90
N GLU A 16 14.67 -3.06 5.30
CA GLU A 16 13.99 -4.12 4.55
C GLU A 16 12.49 -3.83 4.39
N THR A 17 11.84 -3.43 5.48
CA THR A 17 10.41 -3.07 5.45
C THR A 17 10.16 -1.86 4.54
N LEU A 18 11.06 -0.88 4.55
CA LEU A 18 10.99 0.30 3.69
C LEU A 18 11.21 -0.05 2.21
N LEU A 19 12.16 -0.92 1.90
CA LEU A 19 12.39 -1.44 0.55
C LEU A 19 11.16 -2.19 0.03
N MET A 20 10.63 -3.14 0.79
CA MET A 20 9.44 -3.90 0.38
C MET A 20 8.19 -3.02 0.25
N SER A 21 7.98 -2.10 1.19
CA SER A 21 6.84 -1.16 1.11
C SER A 21 6.93 -0.25 -0.10
N SER A 22 8.11 0.30 -0.39
CA SER A 22 8.30 1.20 -1.54
C SER A 22 8.13 0.48 -2.88
N LEU A 23 8.64 -0.76 -3.01
CA LEU A 23 8.43 -1.58 -4.19
C LEU A 23 6.95 -1.93 -4.38
N GLY A 24 6.27 -2.36 -3.32
CA GLY A 24 4.84 -2.67 -3.36
C GLY A 24 3.99 -1.46 -3.75
N LEU A 25 4.33 -0.27 -3.22
CA LEU A 25 3.66 0.99 -3.58
C LEU A 25 3.90 1.37 -5.03
N GLY A 26 5.14 1.28 -5.51
CA GLY A 26 5.48 1.57 -6.91
C GLY A 26 4.66 0.71 -7.86
N ILE A 27 4.62 -0.60 -7.61
CA ILE A 27 3.83 -1.57 -8.41
C ILE A 27 2.33 -1.27 -8.29
N GLY A 28 1.83 -1.02 -7.09
CA GLY A 28 0.41 -0.73 -6.83
C GLY A 28 -0.08 0.53 -7.53
N ILE A 29 0.72 1.61 -7.51
CA ILE A 29 0.42 2.85 -8.24
C ILE A 29 0.38 2.59 -9.75
N LEU A 30 1.35 1.84 -10.27
CA LEU A 30 1.45 1.54 -11.70
C LEU A 30 0.23 0.75 -12.20
N ILE A 31 -0.17 -0.29 -11.45
CA ILE A 31 -1.35 -1.10 -11.75
C ILE A 31 -2.63 -0.28 -11.60
N GLY A 32 -2.78 0.47 -10.50
CA GLY A 32 -3.96 1.30 -10.24
C GLY A 32 -4.14 2.39 -11.29
N PHE A 33 -3.04 3.01 -11.73
CA PHE A 33 -3.04 3.96 -12.83
C PHE A 33 -3.44 3.29 -14.16
N ALA A 34 -2.87 2.13 -14.49
CA ALA A 34 -3.21 1.40 -15.71
C ALA A 34 -4.71 1.04 -15.78
N ILE A 35 -5.27 0.53 -14.67
CA ILE A 35 -6.70 0.19 -14.58
C ILE A 35 -7.56 1.46 -14.73
N THR A 36 -7.19 2.54 -14.05
CA THR A 36 -7.95 3.80 -14.08
C THR A 36 -7.87 4.47 -15.45
N ALA A 37 -6.71 4.44 -16.11
CA ALA A 37 -6.54 4.93 -17.48
C ALA A 37 -7.38 4.13 -18.47
N TYR A 38 -7.41 2.80 -18.32
CA TYR A 38 -8.25 1.93 -19.14
C TYR A 38 -9.75 2.26 -18.97
N LEU A 39 -10.21 2.40 -17.72
CA LEU A 39 -11.59 2.78 -17.39
C LEU A 39 -11.94 4.21 -17.83
N SER A 40 -10.97 5.12 -17.85
CA SER A 40 -11.16 6.49 -18.33
C SER A 40 -11.44 6.54 -19.84
N VAL A 41 -10.80 5.66 -20.62
CA VAL A 41 -11.02 5.58 -22.08
C VAL A 41 -12.26 4.77 -22.45
N HIS A 42 -12.48 3.61 -21.82
CA HIS A 42 -13.62 2.75 -22.14
C HIS A 42 -14.93 3.24 -21.52
N GLY A 43 -14.85 4.06 -20.46
CA GLY A 43 -16.00 4.42 -19.63
C GLY A 43 -16.50 3.21 -18.82
N PHE A 44 -16.98 3.45 -17.60
CA PHE A 44 -17.62 2.38 -16.85
C PHE A 44 -19.09 2.27 -17.30
N TYR A 45 -19.41 1.20 -18.03
CA TYR A 45 -20.76 0.88 -18.49
C TYR A 45 -21.19 -0.47 -17.90
N TYR A 46 -22.36 -0.50 -17.27
CA TYR A 46 -22.95 -1.70 -16.68
C TYR A 46 -24.36 -1.89 -17.25
N PRO A 47 -24.70 -3.07 -17.81
CA PRO A 47 -26.04 -3.31 -18.35
C PRO A 47 -27.09 -3.18 -17.23
N GLY A 48 -28.01 -2.21 -17.40
CA GLY A 48 -28.99 -1.80 -16.37
C GLY A 48 -28.79 -0.39 -15.80
N MET A 49 -27.66 0.27 -16.08
CA MET A 49 -27.46 1.68 -15.75
C MET A 49 -28.39 2.61 -16.55
N GLU A 50 -28.76 2.23 -17.78
CA GLU A 50 -29.61 3.04 -18.67
C GLU A 50 -31.00 3.29 -18.06
N GLU A 51 -31.61 2.30 -17.42
CA GLU A 51 -32.93 2.44 -16.78
C GLU A 51 -32.88 3.32 -15.52
N MET A 52 -31.77 3.32 -14.80
CA MET A 52 -31.55 4.18 -13.62
C MET A 52 -31.16 5.60 -14.02
N ALA A 53 -30.27 5.75 -15.00
CA ALA A 53 -29.84 7.03 -15.54
C ALA A 53 -31.00 7.80 -16.19
N ALA A 54 -31.90 7.10 -16.92
CA ALA A 54 -33.12 7.68 -17.46
C ALA A 54 -34.10 8.17 -16.38
N LYS A 55 -34.18 7.49 -15.22
CA LYS A 55 -35.04 7.91 -14.10
C LYS A 55 -34.50 9.13 -13.34
N PHE A 56 -33.17 9.30 -13.30
CA PHE A 56 -32.50 10.38 -12.56
C PHE A 56 -31.92 11.48 -13.46
N ASN A 57 -32.17 11.42 -14.78
CA ASN A 57 -31.66 12.36 -15.78
C ASN A 57 -30.12 12.50 -15.73
N LEU A 58 -29.43 11.40 -15.40
CA LEU A 58 -27.97 11.32 -15.27
C LEU A 58 -27.34 10.81 -16.58
N PRO A 59 -26.06 11.11 -16.86
CA PRO A 59 -25.35 10.56 -18.00
C PRO A 59 -25.18 9.03 -17.90
N ASP A 60 -25.40 8.31 -19.00
CA ASP A 60 -25.29 6.84 -19.10
C ASP A 60 -23.90 6.27 -18.81
N ARG A 61 -22.86 7.13 -18.78
CA ARG A 61 -21.47 6.72 -18.62
C ARG A 61 -20.82 7.46 -17.47
N MET A 62 -20.36 6.71 -16.47
CA MET A 62 -19.47 7.25 -15.43
C MET A 62 -18.03 7.22 -15.93
N TYR A 63 -17.43 8.40 -16.04
CA TYR A 63 -16.00 8.55 -16.27
C TYR A 63 -15.32 8.79 -14.92
N PRO A 64 -14.45 7.89 -14.46
CA PRO A 64 -13.67 8.16 -13.26
C PRO A 64 -12.79 9.39 -13.48
N SER A 65 -12.94 10.42 -12.63
CA SER A 65 -12.11 11.62 -12.67
C SER A 65 -10.75 11.32 -12.04
N VAL A 66 -9.72 11.28 -12.87
CA VAL A 66 -8.35 10.97 -12.43
C VAL A 66 -7.73 12.22 -11.81
N THR A 67 -7.90 12.39 -10.50
CA THR A 67 -7.21 13.46 -9.76
C THR A 67 -5.97 12.88 -9.08
N LEU A 68 -4.83 13.58 -9.18
CA LEU A 68 -3.57 13.17 -8.53
C LEU A 68 -3.76 12.89 -7.03
N LEU A 69 -4.63 13.65 -6.37
CA LEU A 69 -5.00 13.48 -4.97
C LEU A 69 -5.63 12.11 -4.69
N SER A 70 -6.62 11.68 -5.48
CA SER A 70 -7.28 10.38 -5.33
C SER A 70 -6.32 9.21 -5.60
N LEU A 71 -5.39 9.38 -6.54
CA LEU A 71 -4.38 8.37 -6.86
C LEU A 71 -3.31 8.24 -5.76
N MET A 72 -2.92 9.34 -5.11
CA MET A 72 -1.85 9.36 -4.11
C MET A 72 -2.33 9.11 -2.68
N LEU A 73 -3.60 9.40 -2.36
CA LEU A 73 -4.15 9.22 -1.01
C LEU A 73 -4.01 7.78 -0.49
N GLY A 74 -4.44 6.80 -1.28
CA GLY A 74 -4.34 5.39 -0.91
C GLY A 74 -2.90 4.94 -0.65
N PRO A 75 -1.97 5.10 -1.61
CA PRO A 75 -0.56 4.80 -1.44
C PRO A 75 0.08 5.48 -0.21
N VAL A 76 -0.20 6.76 0.03
CA VAL A 76 0.35 7.49 1.18
C VAL A 76 -0.15 6.92 2.51
N ILE A 77 -1.45 6.62 2.61
CA ILE A 77 -2.03 6.02 3.82
C ILE A 77 -1.40 4.64 4.07
N LEU A 78 -1.23 3.82 3.03
CA LEU A 78 -0.60 2.51 3.16
C LEU A 78 0.87 2.59 3.57
N LEU A 79 1.63 3.56 3.03
CA LEU A 79 3.02 3.80 3.42
C LEU A 79 3.14 4.16 4.91
N ILE A 80 2.29 5.08 5.37
CA ILE A 80 2.28 5.49 6.78
C ILE A 80 1.88 4.31 7.66
N GLY A 81 0.84 3.55 7.27
CA GLY A 81 0.39 2.37 7.99
C GLY A 81 1.46 1.28 8.10
N SER A 82 2.18 0.99 7.00
CA SER A 82 3.24 -0.01 7.01
C SER A 82 4.45 0.43 7.83
N MET A 83 4.83 1.71 7.77
CA MET A 83 5.88 2.27 8.63
C MET A 83 5.50 2.17 10.12
N LEU A 84 4.25 2.48 10.48
CA LEU A 84 3.77 2.35 11.86
C LEU A 84 3.77 0.88 12.32
N ALA A 85 3.33 -0.04 11.46
CA ALA A 85 3.35 -1.47 11.76
C ALA A 85 4.77 -2.01 11.97
N ALA A 86 5.76 -1.48 11.24
CA ALA A 86 7.18 -1.85 11.36
C ALA A 86 7.82 -1.42 12.69
N ILE A 87 7.26 -0.41 13.37
CA ILE A 87 7.79 0.06 14.67
C ILE A 87 7.64 -1.03 15.73
N TYR A 88 6.56 -1.80 15.73
CA TYR A 88 6.33 -2.88 16.70
C TYR A 88 7.43 -3.97 16.68
N PRO A 89 7.72 -4.65 15.55
CA PRO A 89 8.78 -5.64 15.51
C PRO A 89 10.15 -5.01 15.74
N ALA A 90 10.43 -3.81 15.22
CA ALA A 90 11.70 -3.13 15.45
C ALA A 90 11.96 -2.82 16.94
N ALA A 91 10.94 -2.36 17.66
CA ALA A 91 11.01 -2.13 19.10
C ALA A 91 11.14 -3.46 19.88
N ARG A 92 10.42 -4.50 19.44
CA ARG A 92 10.48 -5.83 20.06
C ARG A 92 11.85 -6.49 19.89
N LEU A 93 12.50 -6.33 18.73
CA LEU A 93 13.85 -6.83 18.43
C LEU A 93 14.92 -6.22 19.36
N ASN A 94 14.82 -4.94 19.69
CA ASN A 94 15.76 -4.30 20.61
C ASN A 94 15.60 -4.77 22.07
N ARG A 95 14.44 -5.34 22.44
CA ARG A 95 14.17 -5.83 23.80
C ARG A 95 14.49 -7.31 23.99
N LEU A 96 14.64 -8.08 22.90
CA LEU A 96 15.03 -9.48 22.94
C LEU A 96 16.55 -9.56 23.14
N LEU A 97 16.98 -9.97 24.33
CA LEU A 97 18.38 -10.34 24.58
C LEU A 97 18.77 -11.43 23.56
N PRO A 98 19.91 -11.31 22.86
CA PRO A 98 20.31 -12.21 21.76
C PRO A 98 20.41 -13.69 22.17
N VAL A 99 20.42 -13.98 23.48
CA VAL A 99 20.45 -15.33 24.04
C VAL A 99 19.07 -16.01 24.01
N GLU A 100 17.96 -15.27 24.19
CA GLU A 100 16.61 -15.85 24.11
C GLU A 100 16.19 -16.14 22.67
N ALA A 101 16.61 -15.30 21.72
CA ALA A 101 16.33 -15.50 20.30
C ALA A 101 16.98 -16.80 19.74
N MET A 102 18.08 -17.28 20.34
CA MET A 102 18.72 -18.55 19.98
C MET A 102 18.17 -19.76 20.77
N ARG A 103 17.35 -19.55 21.81
CA ARG A 103 16.74 -20.63 22.60
C ARG A 103 15.32 -21.00 22.16
N ALA A 104 14.72 -20.18 21.32
CA ALA A 104 13.37 -20.40 20.78
C ALA A 104 13.37 -21.25 19.49
N VAL A 105 14.52 -21.75 19.04
CA VAL A 105 14.70 -22.66 17.90
C VAL A 105 15.27 -23.98 18.39
#